data_AF-A0A944NGK7-F1
#
_entry.id   AF-A0A944NGK7-F1
#
_cell.length_a   1.000
_cell.length_b   1.000
_cell.length_c   1.000
_cell.angle_alpha   90.00
_cell.angle_beta   90.00
_cell.angle_gamma   90.00
#
_symmetry.space_group_name_H-M   'P 1'
#
loop_
_entity.id
_entity.type
_entity.pdbx_description
1 polymer ?
#
loop_
_entity_poly.entity_id
_entity_poly.type
_entity_poly.pdbx_seq_one_letter_code
_entity_poly.pdbx_strand_id
1 'polypeptide(L)' 'MDILEDAPWTKRIRAIRANASTQSHAELDEATELDDGNPKELGQNYLEIGKELENLNVYGGCCGTDHRHLGEICNLLRG' A
#
# COMPACT_ATOMS: atom_id res chain seq x y z
N MET A 1 2.76 -13.68 15.29
CA MET A 1 2.65 -14.76 14.29
C MET A 1 3.09 -14.15 13.00
N ASP A 2 4.21 -14.60 12.46
CA ASP A 2 4.71 -14.12 11.18
C ASP A 2 3.77 -14.69 10.11
N ILE A 3 2.86 -13.85 9.62
CA ILE A 3 1.85 -14.20 8.61
C ILE A 3 2.47 -14.47 7.23
N LEU A 4 3.75 -14.14 7.06
CA LEU A 4 4.50 -14.24 5.82
C LEU A 4 5.58 -15.33 5.88
N GLU A 5 5.50 -16.28 6.82
CA GLU A 5 6.36 -17.50 6.94
C GLU A 5 7.07 -17.80 5.61
N ASP A 6 8.40 -17.99 5.52
CA ASP A 6 9.19 -18.09 4.25
C ASP A 6 8.59 -19.06 3.22
N ALA A 7 7.53 -18.61 2.59
CA ALA A 7 6.60 -19.42 1.85
C ALA A 7 6.81 -19.03 0.40
N PRO A 8 7.00 -20.00 -0.50
CA PRO A 8 7.36 -19.71 -1.89
C PRO A 8 6.41 -18.75 -2.62
N TRP A 9 5.18 -18.55 -2.13
CA TRP A 9 4.22 -17.61 -2.71
C TRP A 9 4.58 -16.14 -2.46
N THR A 10 5.25 -15.78 -1.37
CA THR A 10 5.59 -14.37 -1.06
C THR A 10 6.55 -13.80 -2.11
N LYS A 11 7.48 -14.63 -2.60
CA LYS A 11 8.42 -14.31 -3.69
C LYS A 11 7.74 -14.04 -5.05
N ARG A 12 6.46 -14.40 -5.18
CA ARG A 12 5.65 -14.14 -6.39
C ARG A 12 4.93 -12.79 -6.33
N ILE A 13 4.87 -12.13 -5.17
CA ILE A 13 4.27 -10.80 -5.07
C ILE A 13 5.25 -9.77 -5.61
N ARG A 14 4.83 -9.09 -6.69
CA ARG A 14 5.61 -8.04 -7.35
C ARG A 14 4.97 -6.67 -7.26
N ALA A 15 3.65 -6.62 -7.07
CA ALA A 15 2.87 -5.40 -7.15
C ALA A 15 1.83 -5.30 -6.04
N ILE A 16 1.68 -4.11 -5.47
CA ILE A 16 0.59 -3.77 -4.55
C ILE A 16 0.02 -2.42 -4.95
N ARG A 17 -1.31 -2.33 -5.02
CA ARG A 17 -2.07 -1.10 -5.27
C ARG A 17 -3.10 -0.90 -4.17
N ALA A 18 -2.72 -0.16 -3.14
CA ALA A 18 -3.61 0.11 -2.01
C ALA A 18 -4.62 1.22 -2.36
N ASN A 19 -5.79 1.19 -1.72
CA ASN A 19 -6.63 2.39 -1.61
C ASN A 19 -5.92 3.43 -0.71
N ALA A 20 -6.29 4.70 -0.83
CA ALA A 20 -5.80 5.73 0.09
C ALA A 20 -6.44 5.62 1.47
N SER A 21 -7.72 5.26 1.52
CA SER A 21 -8.48 5.06 2.75
C SER A 21 -7.98 3.86 3.55
N THR A 22 -8.01 3.98 4.87
CA THR A 22 -7.76 2.91 5.85
C THR A 22 -9.04 2.27 6.37
N GLN A 23 -10.21 2.67 5.83
CA GLN A 23 -11.49 2.09 6.17
C GLN A 23 -11.54 0.59 5.88
N SER A 24 -12.33 -0.10 6.68
CA SER A 24 -12.65 -1.51 6.46
C SER A 24 -13.46 -1.70 5.18
N HIS A 25 -13.50 -2.94 4.68
CA HIS A 25 -14.29 -3.28 3.50
C HIS A 25 -15.78 -2.91 3.65
N ALA A 26 -16.37 -3.15 4.84
CA ALA A 26 -17.76 -2.82 5.09
C ALA A 26 -18.02 -1.30 5.11
N GLU A 27 -17.07 -0.52 5.62
CA GLU A 27 -17.17 0.95 5.59
C GLU A 27 -17.04 1.50 4.17
N LEU A 28 -16.13 0.92 3.37
CA LEU A 28 -15.95 1.29 1.95
C LEU A 28 -17.16 0.91 1.09
N ASP A 29 -17.80 -0.23 1.34
CA ASP A 29 -18.97 -0.67 0.58
C ASP A 29 -20.16 0.30 0.78
N GLU A 30 -20.26 0.92 1.95
CA GLU A 30 -21.32 1.89 2.28
C GLU A 30 -20.86 3.36 2.10
N ALA A 31 -19.62 3.59 1.65
CA ALA A 31 -19.08 4.93 1.47
C ALA A 31 -19.74 5.63 0.27
N THR A 32 -20.27 6.83 0.51
CA THR A 32 -20.86 7.68 -0.54
C THR A 32 -19.88 8.70 -1.10
N GLU A 33 -18.79 8.95 -0.38
CA GLU A 33 -17.73 9.89 -0.74
C GLU A 33 -16.39 9.16 -0.80
N LEU A 34 -15.51 9.65 -1.67
CA LEU A 34 -14.18 9.09 -1.81
C LEU A 34 -13.25 9.67 -0.72
N ASP A 35 -12.80 8.81 0.20
CA ASP A 35 -11.78 9.16 1.19
C ASP A 35 -10.38 9.21 0.54
N ASP A 36 -9.74 10.37 0.58
CA ASP A 36 -8.41 10.61 0.01
C ASP A 36 -7.26 10.25 0.95
N GLY A 37 -7.56 9.79 2.17
CA GLY A 37 -6.58 9.19 3.08
C GLY A 37 -5.39 10.09 3.42
N ASN A 38 -4.27 9.47 3.79
CA ASN A 38 -3.05 10.17 4.18
C ASN A 38 -1.85 9.73 3.32
N PRO A 39 -1.30 10.60 2.47
CA PRO A 39 -0.12 10.31 1.65
C PRO A 39 1.10 9.80 2.40
N LYS A 40 1.41 10.39 3.57
CA LYS A 40 2.60 10.03 4.36
C LYS A 40 2.45 8.66 5.00
N GLU A 41 1.26 8.39 5.52
CA GLU A 41 0.94 7.10 6.13
C GLU A 41 0.99 5.98 5.08
N LEU A 42 0.41 6.21 3.90
CA LEU A 42 0.47 5.23 2.81
C LEU A 42 1.93 4.96 2.39
N GLY A 43 2.75 6.00 2.27
CA GLY A 43 4.18 5.85 1.98
C GLY A 43 4.93 5.02 3.04
N GLN A 44 4.67 5.27 4.33
CA GLN A 44 5.27 4.51 5.43
C GLN A 44 4.82 3.05 5.41
N ASN A 45 3.53 2.78 5.19
CA ASN A 45 3.00 1.43 5.07
C ASN A 45 3.64 0.66 3.91
N TYR A 46 3.88 1.33 2.77
CA TYR A 46 4.61 0.74 1.64
C TYR A 46 6.07 0.40 1.97
N LEU A 47 6.76 1.27 2.71
CA LEU A 47 8.12 1.00 3.17
C LEU A 47 8.16 -0.23 4.08
N GLU A 48 7.25 -0.34 5.05
CA GLU A 48 7.21 -1.49 5.95
C GLU A 48 6.87 -2.80 5.23
N ILE A 49 5.85 -2.80 4.37
CA ILE A 49 5.51 -3.99 3.58
C ILE A 49 6.66 -4.38 2.63
N GLY A 50 7.37 -3.40 2.07
CA GLY A 50 8.53 -3.64 1.22
C GLY A 50 9.68 -4.36 1.91
N LYS A 51 9.85 -4.18 3.24
CA LYS A 51 10.86 -4.92 4.01
C LYS A 51 10.54 -6.41 4.13
N GLU A 52 9.25 -6.74 4.15
CA GLU A 52 8.77 -8.12 4.31
C GLU A 52 8.61 -8.85 2.96
N LEU A 53 8.32 -8.10 1.88
CA LEU A 53 8.13 -8.65 0.54
C LEU A 53 9.35 -8.39 -0.35
N GLU A 54 10.36 -9.26 -0.24
CA GLU A 54 11.66 -9.19 -0.94
C GLU A 54 11.57 -8.80 -2.43
N ASN A 55 10.53 -9.26 -3.11
CA ASN A 55 10.38 -9.15 -4.56
C ASN A 55 9.41 -8.05 -5.02
N LEU A 56 8.82 -7.29 -4.10
CA LEU A 56 7.94 -6.17 -4.39
C LEU A 56 8.72 -5.06 -5.11
N ASN A 57 8.29 -4.69 -6.31
CA ASN A 57 8.99 -3.70 -7.13
C ASN A 57 8.06 -2.81 -7.96
N VAL A 58 6.75 -3.04 -7.88
CA VAL A 58 5.73 -2.19 -8.49
C VAL A 58 4.83 -1.66 -7.38
N TYR A 59 4.87 -0.34 -7.20
CA TYR A 59 4.11 0.37 -6.19
C TYR A 59 3.12 1.30 -6.90
N GLY A 60 1.88 1.33 -6.46
CA GLY A 60 0.88 2.18 -7.08
C GLY A 60 -0.31 2.39 -6.16
N GLY A 61 -1.36 3.01 -6.68
CA GLY A 61 -2.55 3.29 -5.91
C GLY A 61 -3.83 2.84 -6.61
N CYS A 62 -4.90 2.78 -5.84
CA CYS A 62 -6.26 2.50 -6.26
C CYS A 62 -7.16 3.70 -5.90
N CYS A 63 -8.37 3.46 -5.38
CA CYS A 63 -9.32 4.51 -5.05
C CYS A 63 -8.76 5.49 -4.00
N GLY A 64 -8.96 6.79 -4.23
CA GLY A 64 -8.52 7.88 -3.34
C GLY A 64 -7.05 8.26 -3.48
N THR A 65 -6.23 7.46 -4.18
CA THR A 65 -4.81 7.79 -4.36
C THR A 65 -4.60 8.78 -5.50
N ASP A 66 -3.62 9.67 -5.33
CA ASP A 66 -3.24 10.67 -6.31
C ASP A 66 -1.71 10.92 -6.32
N HIS A 67 -1.28 11.96 -7.03
CA HIS A 67 0.14 12.33 -7.14
C HIS A 67 0.82 12.64 -5.79
N ARG A 68 0.09 13.09 -4.75
CA ARG A 68 0.65 13.34 -3.42
C ARG A 68 1.11 12.03 -2.79
N HIS A 69 0.27 11.00 -2.91
CA HIS A 69 0.55 9.65 -2.44
C HIS A 69 1.74 9.04 -3.16
N LEU A 70 1.74 9.08 -4.50
CA LEU A 70 2.85 8.56 -5.30
C LEU A 70 4.16 9.31 -5.00
N GLY A 71 4.09 10.61 -4.73
CA GLY A 71 5.22 11.42 -4.30
C GLY A 71 5.85 10.91 -3.00
N GLU A 72 5.05 10.67 -1.96
CA GLU A 72 5.55 10.14 -0.68
C GLU A 72 6.05 8.69 -0.78
N ILE A 73 5.38 7.84 -1.56
CA ILE A 73 5.85 6.49 -1.86
C ILE A 73 7.24 6.55 -2.52
N CYS A 74 7.40 7.39 -3.55
CA CYS A 74 8.69 7.56 -4.21
C CYS A 74 9.76 8.14 -3.28
N ASN A 75 9.39 9.09 -2.42
CA ASN A 75 10.30 9.71 -1.46
C ASN A 75 10.87 8.67 -0.48
N LEU A 76 10.01 7.82 0.09
CA LEU A 76 10.41 6.85 1.11
C LEU A 76 11.12 5.62 0.54
N LEU A 77 10.80 5.20 -0.69
CA LEU A 77 11.43 4.02 -1.32
C LEU A 77 12.76 4.32 -2.03
N ARG A 78 13.12 5.61 -2.21
CA ARG A 78 14.40 6.03 -2.80
C ARG A 78 15.48 6.31 -1.77
N GLY A 79 15.15 6.31 -0.48
CA GLY A 79 16.10 6.44 0.63
C GLY A 79 16.82 5.11 0.90
#